data_AF-A0A7V3SJP6-F1
#
_entry.id   AF-A0A7V3SJP6-F1
#
_cell.length_a   1.000
_cell.length_b   1.000
_cell.length_c   1.000
_cell.angle_alpha   90.00
_cell.angle_beta   90.00
_cell.angle_gamma   90.00
#
_symmetry.space_group_name_H-M   'P 1'
#
loop_
_entity.id
_entity.type
_entity.pdbx_description
1 polymer ?
#
loop_
_entity_poly.entity_id
_entity_poly.type
_entity_poly.pdbx_seq_one_letter_code
_entity_poly.pdbx_strand_id
1 'polypeptide(L)'
;MEREPPANRLTWATIVFAFVGSVVMYGVLAYMLQQSGSRPRASGLEAMRLPTTLLGVASLVASVVWAQWRLAVRGEYASITTDTPTPKQFILHTLIALSFAEACAVFGLLLFFTGASFTDFLMFALPSMAVMLFFVLPKGSAYWTAWESRREE
;
A
#
# COMPACT_ATOMS: atom_id res chain seq x y z
N MET A 1 20.54 0.37 -27.89
CA MET A 1 19.08 0.32 -27.67
C MET A 1 18.83 -0.74 -26.61
N GLU A 2 18.85 -0.34 -25.34
CA GLU A 2 18.92 -1.27 -24.19
C GLU A 2 17.60 -2.03 -24.01
N ARG A 3 17.70 -3.36 -24.01
CA ARG A 3 16.64 -4.25 -23.56
C ARG A 3 16.54 -4.18 -22.03
N GLU A 4 15.82 -3.22 -21.47
CA GLU A 4 15.31 -3.35 -20.09
C GLU A 4 13.76 -3.39 -19.95
N PRO A 5 13.05 -4.34 -20.61
CA PRO A 5 11.63 -4.60 -20.35
C PRO A 5 11.30 -5.40 -19.05
N PRO A 6 11.95 -6.54 -18.72
CA PRO A 6 11.50 -7.38 -17.61
C PRO A 6 11.88 -6.80 -16.24
N ALA A 7 12.93 -5.98 -16.19
CA ALA A 7 13.44 -5.41 -14.95
C ALA A 7 12.42 -4.48 -14.27
N ASN A 8 11.68 -3.66 -15.03
CA ASN A 8 10.74 -2.68 -14.45
C ASN A 8 9.49 -3.34 -13.86
N ARG A 9 8.91 -4.32 -14.56
CA ARG A 9 7.77 -5.09 -14.06
C ARG A 9 8.15 -5.92 -12.84
N LEU A 10 9.33 -6.55 -12.87
CA LEU A 10 9.87 -7.29 -11.72
C LEU A 10 10.13 -6.35 -10.54
N THR A 11 10.71 -5.17 -10.78
CA THR A 11 10.95 -4.14 -9.75
C THR A 11 9.63 -3.70 -9.12
N TRP A 12 8.62 -3.40 -9.93
CA TRP A 12 7.28 -3.07 -9.46
C TRP A 12 6.68 -4.18 -8.60
N ALA A 13 6.73 -5.44 -9.06
CA ALA A 13 6.18 -6.57 -8.32
C ALA A 13 6.90 -6.75 -6.98
N THR A 14 8.24 -6.70 -6.98
CA THR A 14 9.06 -6.76 -5.77
C THR A 14 8.67 -5.67 -4.77
N ILE A 15 8.46 -4.44 -5.22
CA ILE A 15 7.99 -3.33 -4.37
C ILE A 15 6.63 -3.67 -3.75
N VAL A 16 5.64 -4.08 -4.55
CA VAL A 16 4.29 -4.41 -4.04
C VAL A 16 4.37 -5.53 -2.99
N PHE A 17 5.10 -6.60 -3.28
CA PHE A 17 5.25 -7.71 -2.34
C PHE A 17 6.04 -7.33 -1.09
N ALA A 18 7.03 -6.44 -1.18
CA ALA A 18 7.75 -5.94 -0.02
C ALA A 18 6.82 -5.17 0.94
N PHE A 19 5.95 -4.32 0.40
CA PHE A 19 4.96 -3.57 1.20
C PHE A 19 3.86 -4.48 1.79
N VAL A 20 3.40 -5.50 1.05
CA VAL A 20 2.48 -6.49 1.62
C VAL A 20 3.16 -7.28 2.73
N GLY A 21 4.42 -7.69 2.50
CA GLY A 21 5.23 -8.41 3.47
C GLY A 21 5.51 -7.60 4.73
N SER A 22 5.76 -6.30 4.63
CA SER A 22 5.97 -5.44 5.81
C SER A 22 4.74 -5.40 6.72
N VAL A 23 3.54 -5.27 6.16
CA VAL A 23 2.28 -5.29 6.94
C VAL A 23 2.08 -6.65 7.62
N VAL A 24 2.40 -7.76 6.95
CA VAL A 24 2.39 -9.10 7.57
C VAL A 24 3.38 -9.16 8.73
N MET A 25 4.60 -8.64 8.57
CA MET A 25 5.60 -8.59 9.63
C MET A 25 5.15 -7.75 10.82
N TYR A 26 4.44 -6.63 10.60
CA TYR A 26 3.83 -5.87 11.69
C TYR A 26 2.81 -6.68 12.47
N GLY A 27 1.99 -7.47 11.77
CA GLY A 27 1.03 -8.38 12.40
C GLY A 27 1.69 -9.47 13.22
N VAL A 28 2.75 -10.10 12.69
CA VAL A 28 3.54 -11.10 13.43
C VAL A 28 4.16 -10.48 14.69
N LEU A 29 4.75 -9.29 14.58
CA LEU A 29 5.33 -8.57 15.70
C LEU A 29 4.28 -8.26 16.78
N ALA A 30 3.14 -7.68 16.39
CA ALA A 30 2.06 -7.36 17.33
C ALA A 30 1.51 -8.61 18.02
N TYR A 31 1.36 -9.71 17.27
CA TYR A 31 0.94 -11.00 17.82
C TYR A 31 1.95 -11.57 18.83
N MET A 32 3.24 -11.60 18.48
CA MET A 32 4.28 -12.08 19.38
C MET A 32 4.37 -11.25 20.67
N LEU A 33 4.24 -9.93 20.57
CA LEU A 33 4.23 -9.04 21.73
C LEU A 33 2.99 -9.22 22.61
N GLN A 34 1.83 -9.54 22.02
CA GLN A 34 0.65 -9.87 22.80
C GLN A 34 0.82 -11.18 23.56
N GLN A 35 1.38 -12.21 22.92
CA GLN A 35 1.60 -13.52 23.53
C GLN A 35 2.69 -13.49 24.61
N SER A 36 3.72 -12.66 24.46
CA SER A 36 4.80 -12.55 25.44
C SER A 36 4.41 -11.78 26.72
N GLY A 37 3.24 -11.14 26.75
CA GLY A 37 2.81 -10.28 27.87
C GLY A 37 3.67 -9.03 28.08
N SER A 38 4.75 -8.85 27.29
CA SER A 38 5.73 -7.76 27.40
C SER A 38 5.26 -6.50 26.68
N ARG A 39 3.96 -6.22 26.81
CA ARG A 39 3.30 -5.18 26.05
C ARG A 39 3.68 -3.80 26.59
N PRO A 40 4.32 -2.92 25.78
CA PRO A 40 4.53 -1.55 26.19
C PRO A 40 3.18 -0.90 26.45
N ARG A 41 2.96 -0.43 27.68
CA ARG A 41 1.82 0.43 28.02
C ARG A 41 2.39 1.77 28.41
N ALA A 42 2.37 2.70 27.47
CA ALA A 42 2.76 4.07 27.76
C ALA A 42 1.56 4.79 28.40
N SER A 43 1.58 4.90 29.73
CA SER A 43 0.56 5.62 30.49
C SER A 43 0.57 7.11 30.13
N GLY A 44 -0.61 7.71 29.92
CA GLY A 44 -0.75 9.15 29.62
C GLY A 44 -0.82 9.52 28.14
N LEU A 45 -0.83 8.54 27.23
CA LEU A 45 -0.94 8.76 25.77
C LEU A 45 -2.35 8.58 25.20
N GLU A 46 -3.37 8.52 26.05
CA GLU A 46 -4.76 8.34 25.61
C GLU A 46 -5.23 9.48 24.68
N ALA A 47 -4.76 10.70 24.92
CA ALA A 47 -5.04 11.86 24.07
C ALA A 47 -4.49 11.70 22.64
N MET A 48 -3.48 10.85 22.41
CA MET A 48 -2.95 10.58 21.08
C MET A 48 -3.76 9.54 20.29
N ARG A 49 -4.66 8.79 20.93
CA ARG A 49 -5.42 7.73 20.25
C ARG A 49 -6.29 8.27 19.12
N LEU A 50 -7.03 9.35 19.38
CA LEU A 50 -7.91 9.98 18.40
C LEU A 50 -7.13 10.53 17.19
N PRO A 51 -6.10 11.39 17.35
CA PRO A 51 -5.36 11.92 16.21
C PRO A 51 -4.65 10.81 15.41
N THR A 52 -4.08 9.80 16.07
CA THR A 52 -3.47 8.65 15.38
C THR A 52 -4.50 7.86 14.56
N THR A 53 -5.69 7.62 15.12
CA THR A 53 -6.79 6.95 14.42
C THR A 53 -7.20 7.73 13.17
N LEU A 54 -7.40 9.05 13.30
CA LEU A 54 -7.77 9.91 12.19
C LEU A 54 -6.69 9.95 11.10
N LEU A 55 -5.42 10.00 11.47
CA LEU A 55 -4.30 9.92 10.53
C LEU A 55 -4.23 8.57 9.81
N GLY A 56 -4.48 7.47 10.52
CA GLY A 56 -4.55 6.14 9.92
C GLY A 56 -5.66 6.02 8.89
N VAL A 57 -6.87 6.50 9.22
CA VAL A 57 -8.01 6.52 8.29
C VAL A 57 -7.75 7.45 7.12
N ALA A 58 -7.26 8.66 7.36
CA ALA A 58 -6.96 9.64 6.31
C ALA A 58 -5.90 9.10 5.33
N SER A 59 -4.88 8.40 5.83
CA SER A 59 -3.84 7.77 5.01
C SER A 59 -4.43 6.67 4.13
N LEU A 60 -5.33 5.83 4.67
CA LEU A 60 -6.00 4.80 3.88
C LEU A 60 -6.86 5.40 2.77
N VAL A 61 -7.66 6.42 3.10
CA VAL A 61 -8.49 7.14 2.12
C VAL A 61 -7.63 7.77 1.04
N ALA A 62 -6.52 8.42 1.43
CA ALA A 62 -5.56 9.00 0.49
C ALA A 62 -4.98 7.95 -0.45
N SER A 63 -4.63 6.76 0.06
CA SER A 63 -4.15 5.64 -0.77
C SER A 63 -5.20 5.22 -1.82
N VAL A 64 -6.45 5.03 -1.41
CA VAL A 64 -7.53 4.64 -2.32
C VAL A 64 -7.77 5.70 -3.37
N VAL A 65 -7.93 6.97 -2.97
CA VAL A 65 -8.15 8.09 -3.89
C VAL A 65 -6.99 8.21 -4.87
N TRP A 66 -5.74 8.11 -4.39
CA TRP A 66 -4.57 8.16 -5.24
C TRP A 66 -4.50 7.00 -6.23
N ALA A 67 -4.75 5.77 -5.77
CA ALA A 67 -4.79 4.58 -6.62
C ALA A 67 -5.93 4.65 -7.66
N GLN A 68 -7.05 5.29 -7.35
CA GLN A 68 -8.13 5.52 -8.31
C GLN A 68 -7.75 6.57 -9.36
N TRP A 69 -7.11 7.66 -8.96
CA TRP A 69 -6.80 8.76 -9.89
C TRP A 69 -5.55 8.53 -10.73
N ARG A 70 -4.51 7.91 -10.16
CA ARG A 70 -3.18 7.83 -10.77
C ARG A 70 -2.80 6.45 -11.31
N LEU A 71 -3.46 5.39 -10.83
CA LEU A 71 -3.20 4.02 -11.30
C LEU A 71 -4.32 3.47 -12.18
N ALA A 72 -5.42 4.20 -12.36
CA ALA A 72 -6.47 3.77 -13.27
C ALA A 72 -5.97 3.84 -14.71
N VAL A 73 -5.79 2.66 -15.30
CA VAL A 73 -5.69 2.52 -16.75
C VAL A 73 -7.10 2.73 -17.29
N ARG A 74 -7.36 3.88 -17.92
CA ARG A 74 -8.65 4.12 -18.59
C ARG A 74 -8.77 3.11 -19.74
N GLY A 75 -9.61 2.09 -19.54
CA GLY A 75 -9.81 1.00 -20.47
C GLY A 75 -10.49 1.42 -21.78
N GLU A 76 -10.12 0.69 -22.84
CA GLU A 76 -10.72 0.51 -24.18
C GLU A 76 -10.93 1.72 -25.10
N TYR A 77 -10.95 2.96 -24.62
CA TYR A 77 -11.09 4.16 -25.46
C TYR A 77 -10.04 5.24 -25.16
N ALA A 78 -8.93 4.89 -24.52
CA ALA A 78 -7.77 5.77 -24.47
C ALA A 78 -7.17 5.82 -25.87
N SER A 79 -7.66 6.77 -26.68
CA SER A 79 -7.19 7.10 -28.02
C SER A 79 -5.67 6.93 -28.12
N ILE A 80 -5.25 6.41 -29.27
CA ILE A 80 -3.91 6.01 -29.72
C ILE A 80 -2.78 7.06 -29.50
N THR A 81 -3.04 8.15 -28.80
CA THR A 81 -2.11 9.25 -28.55
C THR A 81 -1.94 9.53 -27.04
N THR A 82 -0.73 9.28 -26.55
CA THR A 82 0.01 10.04 -25.52
C THR A 82 -0.25 9.94 -24.00
N ASP A 83 -1.32 9.35 -23.47
CA ASP A 83 -1.62 9.50 -22.02
C ASP A 83 -1.24 8.33 -21.07
N THR A 84 -0.53 7.30 -21.55
CA THR A 84 -0.06 6.21 -20.66
C THR A 84 1.22 6.62 -19.95
N PRO A 85 1.26 6.63 -18.60
CA PRO A 85 2.45 7.06 -17.87
C PRO A 85 3.64 6.16 -18.20
N THR A 86 4.85 6.71 -18.16
CA THR A 86 6.06 5.90 -18.34
C THR A 86 6.22 4.90 -17.19
N PRO A 87 6.93 3.76 -17.38
CA PRO A 87 7.20 2.78 -16.32
C PRO A 87 7.72 3.40 -15.01
N LYS A 88 8.63 4.38 -15.11
CA LYS A 88 9.18 5.08 -13.94
C LYS A 88 8.12 5.91 -13.20
N GLN A 89 7.27 6.64 -13.93
CA GLN A 89 6.16 7.40 -13.36
C GLN A 89 5.11 6.48 -12.74
N PHE A 90 4.79 5.37 -13.39
CA PHE A 90 3.83 4.39 -12.86
C PHE A 90 4.33 3.75 -11.55
N ILE A 91 5.61 3.35 -11.50
CA ILE A 91 6.24 2.83 -10.28
C ILE A 91 6.20 3.88 -9.17
N LEU A 92 6.50 5.15 -9.48
CA LEU A 92 6.43 6.24 -8.50
C LEU A 92 5.00 6.42 -7.95
N HIS A 93 3.98 6.42 -8.81
CA HIS A 93 2.58 6.52 -8.38
C HIS A 93 2.16 5.30 -7.55
N THR A 94 2.66 4.11 -7.89
CA THR A 94 2.43 2.88 -7.12
C THR A 94 3.06 3.01 -5.73
N LEU A 95 4.32 3.45 -5.65
CA LEU A 95 5.01 3.68 -4.38
C LEU A 95 4.23 4.62 -3.47
N ILE A 96 3.76 5.76 -4.00
CA ILE A 96 2.97 6.72 -3.22
C ILE A 96 1.68 6.09 -2.69
N ALA A 97 0.96 5.33 -3.51
CA ALA A 97 -0.25 4.63 -3.07
C ALA A 97 0.06 3.61 -1.97
N LEU A 98 1.11 2.80 -2.15
CA LEU A 98 1.54 1.80 -1.18
C LEU A 98 1.99 2.44 0.13
N SER A 99 2.75 3.54 0.09
CA SER A 99 3.19 4.26 1.29
C SER A 99 2.01 4.81 2.11
N PHE A 100 0.97 5.34 1.46
CA PHE A 100 -0.24 5.76 2.16
C PHE A 100 -1.00 4.58 2.79
N ALA A 101 -1.08 3.45 2.09
CA ALA A 101 -1.68 2.25 2.65
C ALA A 101 -0.87 1.73 3.83
N GLU A 102 0.46 1.63 3.72
CA GLU A 102 1.34 1.19 4.79
C GLU A 102 1.30 2.12 5.99
N ALA A 103 1.27 3.45 5.76
CA ALA A 103 1.13 4.44 6.83
C ALA A 103 -0.11 4.16 7.69
N CYS A 104 -1.23 3.75 7.09
CA CYS A 104 -2.41 3.30 7.84
C CYS A 104 -2.08 2.15 8.80
N ALA A 105 -1.40 1.10 8.33
CA ALA A 105 -0.99 -0.04 9.15
C ALA A 105 0.03 0.36 10.24
N VAL A 106 0.96 1.27 9.93
CA VAL A 106 1.93 1.83 10.89
C VAL A 106 1.22 2.60 12.00
N PHE A 107 0.20 3.41 11.68
CA PHE A 107 -0.60 4.08 12.71
C PHE A 107 -1.39 3.08 13.56
N GLY A 108 -1.90 2.00 12.98
CA GLY A 108 -2.47 0.89 13.75
C GLY A 108 -1.46 0.25 14.71
N LEU A 109 -0.21 0.07 14.27
CA LEU A 109 0.87 -0.46 15.09
C LEU A 109 1.26 0.52 16.22
N LEU A 110 1.27 1.83 15.93
CA LEU A 110 1.47 2.87 16.94
C LEU A 110 0.36 2.82 18.01
N LEU A 111 -0.89 2.63 17.60
CA LEU A 111 -2.02 2.44 18.52
C LEU A 111 -1.81 1.20 19.39
N PHE A 112 -1.32 0.10 18.81
CA PHE A 112 -0.99 -1.10 19.56
C PHE A 112 0.07 -0.84 20.64
N PHE A 113 1.14 -0.10 20.32
CA PHE A 113 2.18 0.28 21.29
C PHE A 113 1.72 1.28 22.35
N THR A 114 0.68 2.07 22.09
CA THR A 114 0.12 3.04 23.05
C THR A 114 -0.99 2.46 23.92
N GLY A 115 -1.37 1.19 23.73
CA GLY A 115 -2.34 0.50 24.59
C GLY A 115 -3.60 -0.03 23.91
N ALA A 116 -3.79 0.15 22.59
CA ALA A 116 -4.92 -0.41 21.82
C ALA A 116 -4.78 -1.92 21.53
N SER A 117 -5.87 -2.69 21.57
CA SER A 117 -5.81 -4.15 21.40
C SER A 117 -5.22 -4.58 20.06
N PHE A 118 -4.82 -5.85 19.94
CA PHE A 118 -4.42 -6.42 18.64
C PHE A 118 -5.55 -6.36 17.62
N THR A 119 -6.80 -6.52 18.07
CA THR A 119 -7.97 -6.33 17.22
C THR A 119 -8.04 -4.92 16.65
N ASP A 120 -7.72 -3.90 17.45
CA ASP A 120 -7.68 -2.51 16.98
C ASP A 120 -6.59 -2.33 15.92
N PHE A 121 -5.41 -2.94 16.09
CA PHE A 121 -4.38 -2.96 15.04
C PHE A 121 -4.88 -3.62 13.74
N LEU A 122 -5.58 -4.77 13.84
CA LEU A 122 -6.12 -5.47 12.67
C LEU A 122 -7.12 -4.62 11.89
N MET A 123 -7.86 -3.72 12.55
CA MET A 123 -8.76 -2.78 11.87
C MET A 123 -8.04 -1.80 10.94
N PHE A 124 -6.73 -1.59 11.08
CA PHE A 124 -5.93 -0.79 10.16
C PHE A 124 -5.11 -1.66 9.20
N ALA A 125 -4.55 -2.76 9.69
CA ALA A 125 -3.71 -3.64 8.89
C ALA A 125 -4.48 -4.37 7.78
N LEU A 126 -5.67 -4.89 8.08
CA LEU A 126 -6.46 -5.63 7.09
C LEU A 126 -6.96 -4.74 5.95
N PRO A 127 -7.53 -3.55 6.19
CA PRO A 127 -7.90 -2.65 5.10
C PRO A 127 -6.68 -2.16 4.30
N SER A 128 -5.55 -1.91 4.97
CA SER A 128 -4.29 -1.57 4.28
C SER A 128 -3.86 -2.66 3.30
N MET A 129 -3.81 -3.91 3.75
CA MET A 129 -3.54 -5.06 2.88
C MET A 129 -4.56 -5.19 1.75
N ALA A 130 -5.84 -4.98 2.05
CA ALA A 130 -6.91 -5.06 1.05
C ALA A 130 -6.71 -4.01 -0.07
N VAL A 131 -6.29 -2.79 0.27
CA VAL A 131 -5.98 -1.76 -0.74
C VAL A 131 -4.80 -2.21 -1.62
N MET A 132 -3.73 -2.72 -1.01
CA MET A 132 -2.56 -3.19 -1.77
C MET A 132 -2.91 -4.34 -2.73
N LEU A 133 -3.69 -5.33 -2.26
CA LEU A 133 -4.00 -6.54 -3.01
C LEU A 133 -5.15 -6.40 -4.00
N PHE A 134 -6.19 -5.62 -3.68
CA PHE A 134 -7.40 -5.52 -4.51
C PHE A 134 -7.48 -4.24 -5.34
N PHE A 135 -6.72 -3.19 -5.00
CA PHE A 135 -6.71 -1.95 -5.78
C PHE A 135 -5.39 -1.77 -6.53
N VAL A 136 -4.25 -1.88 -5.84
CA VAL A 136 -2.94 -1.59 -6.45
C VAL A 136 -2.49 -2.71 -7.37
N LEU A 137 -2.53 -3.96 -6.91
CA LEU A 137 -2.04 -5.11 -7.66
C LEU A 137 -2.81 -5.35 -8.99
N PRO A 138 -4.16 -5.34 -9.04
CA PRO A 138 -4.90 -5.55 -10.28
C PRO A 138 -4.68 -4.43 -11.30
N LYS A 139 -4.60 -3.18 -10.83
CA LYS A 139 -4.32 -2.03 -11.70
C LYS A 139 -2.91 -2.06 -12.27
N GLY A 140 -1.93 -2.47 -11.47
CA GLY A 140 -0.57 -2.65 -11.95
C GLY A 140 -0.44 -3.80 -12.95
N SER A 141 -1.10 -4.94 -12.72
CA SER A 141 -1.13 -6.00 -13.74
C SER A 141 -1.74 -5.52 -15.06
N ALA A 142 -2.87 -4.80 -15.00
CA ALA A 142 -3.51 -4.26 -16.20
C ALA A 142 -2.61 -3.26 -16.95
N TYR A 143 -1.90 -2.38 -16.21
CA TYR A 143 -0.93 -1.45 -16.79
C TYR A 143 0.20 -2.18 -17.52
N TRP A 144 0.81 -3.18 -16.89
CA TRP A 144 1.94 -3.89 -17.49
C TRP A 144 1.53 -4.69 -18.73
N THR A 145 0.37 -5.34 -18.71
CA THR A 145 -0.18 -6.02 -19.90
C THR A 145 -0.40 -5.05 -21.05
N ALA A 146 -1.00 -3.87 -20.79
CA ALA A 146 -1.22 -2.85 -21.82
C ALA A 146 0.08 -2.18 -22.31
N TRP A 147 1.11 -2.09 -21.47
CA TRP A 147 2.41 -1.54 -21.83
C TRP A 147 3.23 -2.51 -22.67
N GLU A 148 3.17 -3.81 -22.36
CA GLU A 148 3.84 -4.88 -23.10
C GLU A 148 3.23 -5.05 -24.50
N SER A 149 1.90 -5.03 -24.63
CA SER A 149 1.21 -5.20 -25.91
C SER A 149 1.55 -4.12 -26.94
N ARG A 150 1.71 -2.86 -26.51
CA ARG A 150 2.11 -1.73 -27.39
C ARG A 150 3.52 -1.85 -27.98
N ARG A 151 4.36 -2.74 -27.45
CA ARG A 151 5.73 -2.94 -27.96
C ARG A 151 5.82 -4.04 -29.01
N GLU A 152 4.77 -4.85 -29.13
CA GLU A 152 4.68 -5.93 -30.13
C GLU A 152 4.07 -5.43 -31.44
N GLU A 153 3.41 -4.27 -31.43
CA GLU A 153 2.95 -3.48 -32.60
C GLU A 153 4.07 -2.57 -33.15
#